data_AF-A0A7J2LUS6-F1
#
_entry.id   AF-A0A7J2LUS6-F1
#
_cell.length_a   1.000
_cell.length_b   1.000
_cell.length_c   1.000
_cell.angle_alpha   90.00
_cell.angle_beta   90.00
_cell.angle_gamma   90.00
#
_symmetry.space_group_name_H-M   'P 1'
#
loop_
_entity.id
_entity.type
_entity.pdbx_description
1 polymer ?
#
loop_
_entity_poly.entity_id
_entity_poly.type
_entity_poly.pdbx_seq_one_letter_code
_entity_poly.pdbx_strand_id
1 'polypeptide(L)'
;MIIYADLHIHSKYSRATSAKMNIDEIARFAPIKGLNIVGTGDFTHPKWFRELREKLIEVSDTGLYKPLKKPDSPLYFMITGEVSTAFIFEGKLKRIHHLILSPSLEVADQIRYRLSKYGDLSVDGRPFLQMT
;
A
#
# COMPACT_ATOMS: atom_id res chain seq x y z
N MET A 1 -22.76 11.40 -4.44
CA MET A 1 -22.49 10.05 -3.88
C MET A 1 -21.57 10.22 -2.69
N ILE A 2 -21.84 9.56 -1.56
CA ILE A 2 -20.97 9.60 -0.38
C ILE A 2 -19.97 8.43 -0.48
N ILE A 3 -18.70 8.69 -0.15
CA ILE A 3 -17.61 7.71 -0.17
C ILE A 3 -16.95 7.68 1.21
N TYR A 4 -16.80 6.48 1.76
CA TYR A 4 -15.98 6.22 2.94
C TYR A 4 -14.72 5.48 2.53
N ALA A 5 -13.57 6.00 2.91
CA ALA A 5 -12.28 5.47 2.52
C ALA A 5 -11.33 5.33 3.71
N ASP A 6 -10.53 4.26 3.69
CA ASP A 6 -9.38 4.08 4.57
C ASP A 6 -8.14 3.83 3.70
N LEU A 7 -7.28 4.85 3.59
CA LEU A 7 -6.17 4.85 2.64
C LEU A 7 -4.82 4.45 3.25
N HIS A 8 -4.79 4.20 4.57
CA HIS A 8 -3.57 3.85 5.29
C HIS A 8 -3.78 2.60 6.14
N ILE A 9 -3.55 1.46 5.49
CA ILE A 9 -3.48 0.16 6.15
C ILE A 9 -2.12 -0.48 5.87
N HIS A 10 -1.88 -1.62 6.53
CA HIS A 10 -0.70 -2.44 6.31
C HIS A 10 -1.07 -3.85 5.86
N SER A 11 -0.21 -4.42 5.02
CA SER A 11 -0.29 -5.81 4.59
C SER A 11 0.28 -6.77 5.64
N LYS A 12 0.15 -8.07 5.39
CA LYS A 12 0.81 -9.13 6.16
C LYS A 12 2.35 -9.07 6.17
N TYR A 13 2.96 -8.19 5.34
CA TYR A 13 4.41 -8.04 5.23
C TYR A 13 4.99 -6.93 6.11
N SER A 14 4.14 -6.08 6.71
CA SER A 14 4.57 -5.15 7.75
C SER A 14 4.75 -5.87 9.09
N ARG A 15 5.70 -5.40 9.91
CA ARG A 15 5.88 -5.92 11.28
C ARG A 15 4.64 -5.68 12.15
N ALA A 16 4.39 -6.61 13.06
CA ALA A 16 3.27 -6.56 14.01
C ALA A 16 1.88 -6.47 13.37
N THR A 17 1.74 -6.89 12.11
CA THR A 17 0.46 -6.94 11.38
C THR A 17 -0.06 -8.38 11.32
N SER A 18 -1.38 -8.54 11.24
CA SER A 18 -2.00 -9.86 11.11
C SER A 18 -1.61 -10.55 9.81
N ALA A 19 -1.32 -11.86 9.86
CA ALA A 19 -1.11 -12.68 8.66
C ALA A 19 -2.34 -12.72 7.73
N LYS A 20 -3.52 -12.36 8.25
CA LYS A 20 -4.76 -12.22 7.48
C LYS A 20 -4.90 -10.90 6.73
N MET A 21 -3.96 -9.96 6.86
CA MET A 21 -3.95 -8.73 6.05
C MET A 21 -3.53 -9.03 4.60
N ASN A 22 -4.45 -9.66 3.86
CA ASN A 22 -4.33 -10.00 2.45
C ASN A 22 -5.57 -9.49 1.68
N ILE A 23 -5.48 -9.42 0.36
CA ILE A 23 -6.54 -8.85 -0.49
C ILE A 23 -7.91 -9.53 -0.30
N ASP A 24 -7.92 -10.86 -0.11
CA ASP A 24 -9.17 -11.62 -0.03
C ASP A 24 -9.94 -11.30 1.27
N GLU A 25 -9.23 -11.16 2.39
CA GLU A 25 -9.81 -10.80 3.69
C GLU A 25 -10.18 -9.30 3.75
N ILE A 26 -9.33 -8.42 3.20
CA ILE A 26 -9.64 -6.98 3.14
C ILE A 26 -10.91 -6.77 2.31
N ALA A 27 -11.01 -7.41 1.14
CA ALA A 27 -12.21 -7.35 0.29
C ALA A 27 -13.47 -7.93 0.97
N ARG A 28 -13.30 -8.85 1.92
CA ARG A 28 -14.41 -9.41 2.70
C ARG A 28 -14.89 -8.45 3.79
N PHE A 29 -13.97 -7.86 4.56
CA PHE A 29 -14.32 -7.12 5.78
C PHE A 29 -14.51 -5.62 5.57
N ALA A 30 -13.84 -4.99 4.59
CA ALA A 30 -13.98 -3.56 4.35
C ALA A 30 -15.43 -3.14 3.98
N PRO A 31 -16.17 -3.88 3.13
CA PRO A 31 -17.59 -3.60 2.89
C PRO A 31 -18.45 -3.75 4.15
N ILE A 32 -18.17 -4.72 5.02
CA ILE A 32 -18.87 -4.91 6.29
C ILE A 32 -18.67 -3.70 7.21
N LYS A 33 -17.47 -3.11 7.18
CA LYS A 33 -17.16 -1.86 7.89
C LYS A 33 -17.82 -0.62 7.27
N GLY A 34 -18.36 -0.73 6.05
CA GLY A 34 -18.97 0.36 5.30
C GLY A 34 -18.00 1.13 4.39
N LEU A 35 -16.80 0.60 4.14
CA LEU A 35 -15.81 1.24 3.28
C LEU A 35 -16.07 0.96 1.80
N ASN A 36 -15.98 2.00 0.98
CA ASN A 36 -16.08 1.93 -0.47
C ASN A 36 -14.70 1.83 -1.13
N ILE A 37 -13.69 2.47 -0.53
CA ILE A 37 -12.32 2.49 -1.04
C ILE A 37 -11.34 2.13 0.08
N VAL A 38 -10.37 1.26 -0.21
CA VAL A 38 -9.29 0.94 0.72
C VAL A 38 -7.94 1.09 0.03
N GLY A 39 -6.97 1.69 0.70
CA GLY A 39 -5.59 1.71 0.26
C GLY A 39 -4.99 0.30 0.32
N THR A 40 -4.15 -0.10 -0.63
CA THR A 40 -3.53 -1.43 -0.58
C THR A 40 -2.54 -1.58 0.58
N GLY A 41 -1.94 -0.48 1.02
CA GLY A 41 -0.77 -0.49 1.89
C GLY A 41 0.45 -1.11 1.20
N ASP A 42 1.62 -0.81 1.76
CA ASP A 42 2.89 -1.52 1.56
C ASP A 42 3.30 -1.83 0.09
N PHE A 43 2.86 -1.06 -0.92
CA PHE A 43 3.15 -1.39 -2.34
C PHE A 43 4.66 -1.49 -2.64
N THR A 44 5.51 -0.89 -1.80
CA THR A 44 6.97 -0.95 -1.92
C THR A 44 7.52 -2.34 -1.66
N HIS A 45 6.83 -3.19 -0.89
CA HIS A 45 7.32 -4.52 -0.56
C HIS A 45 7.18 -5.47 -1.76
N PRO A 46 8.26 -6.10 -2.24
CA PRO A 46 8.28 -6.81 -3.53
C PRO A 46 7.32 -8.01 -3.57
N LYS A 47 7.18 -8.77 -2.48
CA LYS A 47 6.23 -9.90 -2.44
C LYS A 47 4.78 -9.42 -2.42
N TRP A 48 4.51 -8.32 -1.73
CA TRP A 48 3.16 -7.75 -1.67
C TRP A 48 2.78 -7.19 -3.04
N PHE A 49 3.69 -6.44 -3.65
CA PHE A 49 3.48 -5.85 -4.96
C PHE A 49 3.18 -6.89 -6.04
N ARG A 50 3.85 -8.05 -5.98
CA ARG A 50 3.53 -9.19 -6.85
C ARG A 50 2.09 -9.68 -6.60
N GLU A 51 1.68 -9.85 -5.35
CA GLU A 51 0.29 -10.20 -5.02
C GLU A 51 -0.72 -9.16 -5.52
N LEU A 52 -0.39 -7.86 -5.44
CA LEU A 52 -1.24 -6.81 -5.99
C LEU A 52 -1.44 -6.98 -7.49
N ARG A 53 -0.37 -7.20 -8.27
CA ARG A 53 -0.47 -7.46 -9.72
C ARG A 53 -1.27 -8.72 -10.04
N GLU A 54 -1.16 -9.76 -9.22
CA GLU A 54 -1.84 -11.05 -9.44
C GLU A 54 -3.32 -11.02 -9.03
N LYS A 55 -3.69 -10.21 -8.04
CA LYS A 55 -5.01 -10.25 -7.41
C LYS A 55 -5.88 -9.04 -7.67
N LEU A 56 -5.36 -7.98 -8.28
CA LEU A 56 -6.11 -6.77 -8.58
C LEU A 56 -6.24 -6.59 -10.09
N ILE A 57 -7.42 -6.14 -10.51
CA ILE A 57 -7.70 -5.70 -11.88
C ILE A 57 -8.04 -4.23 -11.87
N GLU A 58 -7.44 -3.47 -12.78
CA GLU A 58 -7.69 -2.05 -12.92
C GLU A 58 -9.12 -1.78 -13.39
N VAL A 59 -9.73 -0.73 -12.86
CA VAL A 59 -10.99 -0.18 -13.37
C VAL A 59 -10.62 0.98 -14.29
N SER A 60 -10.89 0.82 -15.58
CA SER A 60 -10.50 1.75 -16.64
C SER A 60 -10.81 3.21 -16.27
N ASP A 61 -9.84 4.08 -16.52
CA ASP A 61 -9.93 5.54 -16.36
C ASP A 61 -10.22 6.05 -14.94
N THR A 62 -9.95 5.24 -13.90
CA THR A 62 -10.21 5.64 -12.49
C THR A 62 -8.97 5.69 -11.60
N GLY A 63 -7.88 5.03 -11.97
CA GLY A 63 -6.73 4.80 -11.07
C GLY A 63 -7.06 3.90 -9.86
N LEU A 64 -8.22 3.24 -9.88
CA LEU A 64 -8.69 2.32 -8.85
C LEU A 64 -8.70 0.89 -9.37
N TYR A 65 -8.74 -0.05 -8.44
CA TYR A 65 -8.65 -1.47 -8.71
C TYR A 65 -9.77 -2.24 -8.02
N LYS A 66 -10.13 -3.40 -8.56
CA LYS A 66 -11.02 -4.37 -7.93
C LYS A 66 -10.32 -5.70 -7.68
N PRO A 67 -10.75 -6.48 -6.68
CA PRO A 67 -10.22 -7.82 -6.45
C PRO A 67 -10.62 -8.74 -7.60
N LEU A 68 -9.64 -9.34 -8.28
CA LEU A 68 -9.82 -10.19 -9.46
C LEU A 68 -10.75 -11.38 -9.19
N LYS A 69 -10.68 -11.99 -8.00
CA LYS A 69 -11.53 -13.11 -7.60
C LYS A 69 -12.97 -12.73 -7.25
N LYS A 70 -13.25 -11.42 -7.07
CA LYS A 70 -14.56 -10.89 -6.68
C LYS A 70 -14.84 -9.59 -7.45
N PRO A 71 -14.97 -9.64 -8.79
CA PRO A 71 -15.16 -8.44 -9.60
C PRO A 71 -16.46 -7.68 -9.25
N ASP A 72 -17.46 -8.40 -8.73
CA ASP A 72 -18.74 -7.82 -8.25
C ASP A 72 -18.63 -7.18 -6.86
N SER A 73 -17.46 -7.24 -6.22
CA SER A 73 -17.22 -6.55 -4.95
C SER A 73 -17.55 -5.05 -5.09
N PRO A 74 -18.26 -4.46 -4.11
CA PRO A 74 -18.48 -3.02 -4.07
C PRO A 74 -17.23 -2.24 -3.62
N LEU A 75 -16.18 -2.94 -3.15
CA LEU A 75 -14.93 -2.34 -2.71
C LEU A 75 -13.99 -2.05 -3.89
N TYR A 76 -13.42 -0.86 -3.88
CA TYR A 76 -12.30 -0.47 -4.71
C TYR A 76 -11.00 -0.38 -3.90
N PHE A 77 -9.88 -0.62 -4.55
CA PHE A 77 -8.54 -0.46 -4.01
C PHE A 77 -7.83 0.71 -4.66
N MET A 78 -7.15 1.53 -3.87
CA MET A 78 -6.17 2.51 -4.33
C MET A 78 -4.77 2.01 -3.99
N ILE A 79 -3.80 2.16 -4.90
CA ILE A 79 -2.43 1.73 -4.61
C ILE A 79 -1.79 2.72 -3.62
N THR A 80 -1.56 2.27 -2.39
CA THR A 80 -0.99 3.10 -1.31
C THR A 80 0.14 2.39 -0.59
N GLY A 81 1.03 3.16 0.03
CA GLY A 81 2.16 2.65 0.79
C GLY A 81 2.69 3.68 1.76
N GLU A 82 3.37 3.23 2.81
CA GLU A 82 4.01 4.08 3.80
C GLU A 82 5.51 3.82 3.79
N VAL A 83 6.33 4.87 3.91
CA VAL A 83 7.78 4.74 4.09
C VAL A 83 8.23 5.50 5.31
N SER A 84 9.24 5.00 6.02
CA SER A 84 9.87 5.70 7.14
C SER A 84 11.20 6.27 6.70
N THR A 85 11.32 7.59 6.70
CA THR A 85 12.60 8.28 6.50
C THR A 85 13.33 8.47 7.81
N ALA A 86 14.66 8.36 7.80
CA ALA A 86 15.49 8.73 8.93
C ALA A 86 16.68 9.59 8.52
N PHE A 87 16.90 10.66 9.28
CA PHE A 87 17.94 11.66 9.04
C PHE A 87 18.30 12.35 10.35
N ILE A 88 19.45 13.02 10.37
CA ILE A 88 19.89 13.83 11.50
C ILE A 88 19.50 15.28 11.23
N PHE A 89 18.77 15.87 12.17
CA PHE A 89 18.42 17.29 12.14
C PHE A 89 18.77 17.91 13.49
N GLU A 90 19.60 18.95 13.49
CA GLU A 90 20.11 19.61 14.70
C GLU A 90 20.70 18.63 15.73
N GLY A 91 21.52 17.69 15.25
CA GLY A 91 22.17 16.68 16.08
C GLY A 91 21.24 15.59 16.64
N LYS A 92 19.96 15.58 16.26
CA LYS A 92 18.98 14.58 16.71
C LYS A 92 18.51 13.70 15.56
N LEU A 93 18.45 12.39 15.80
CA LEU A 93 17.84 11.45 14.86
C LEU A 93 16.33 11.71 14.78
N LYS A 94 15.84 11.98 13.57
CA LYS A 94 14.42 12.08 13.24
C LYS A 94 13.97 10.84 12.49
N ARG A 95 12.74 10.41 12.74
CA ARG A 95 12.07 9.33 12.01
C ARG A 95 10.69 9.82 11.63
N ILE A 96 10.45 9.98 10.33
CA ILE A 96 9.20 10.55 9.81
C ILE A 96 8.59 9.55 8.84
N HIS A 97 7.31 9.25 9.07
CA HIS A 97 6.52 8.41 8.20
C HIS A 97 5.84 9.26 7.12
N HIS A 98 5.84 8.77 5.89
CA HIS A 98 5.23 9.41 4.74
C HIS A 98 4.26 8.45 4.08
N LEU A 99 3.00 8.87 3.94
CA LEU A 99 1.99 8.15 3.19
C LEU A 99 2.09 8.53 1.70
N ILE A 100 2.10 7.52 0.83
CA ILE A 100 2.21 7.66 -0.62
C ILE A 100 0.97 7.06 -1.25
N LEU A 101 0.28 7.86 -2.05
CA LEU A 101 -0.87 7.48 -2.87
C LEU A 101 -0.41 7.46 -4.33
N SER A 102 -0.42 6.30 -4.97
CA SER A 102 0.00 6.12 -6.36
C SER A 102 -1.23 6.02 -7.28
N PRO A 103 -1.21 6.69 -8.45
CA PRO A 103 -2.33 6.63 -9.40
C PRO A 103 -2.44 5.29 -10.12
N SER A 104 -1.38 4.48 -10.16
CA SER A 104 -1.38 3.15 -10.78
C SER A 104 -0.30 2.24 -10.21
N LEU A 105 -0.41 0.94 -10.49
CA LEU A 105 0.64 -0.03 -10.23
C LEU A 105 1.92 0.28 -11.02
N GLU A 106 1.80 0.84 -12.24
CA GLU A 106 2.97 1.24 -13.03
C GLU A 106 3.76 2.36 -12.33
N VAL A 107 3.09 3.43 -11.90
CA VAL A 107 3.74 4.52 -11.18
C VAL A 107 4.30 4.04 -9.84
N ALA A 108 3.58 3.14 -9.15
CA ALA A 108 4.06 2.52 -7.92
C ALA A 108 5.34 1.70 -8.13
N ASP A 109 5.49 1.05 -9.29
CA ASP A 109 6.70 0.34 -9.68
C ASP A 109 7.90 1.28 -9.85
N GLN A 110 7.66 2.42 -10.53
CA GLN A 110 8.68 3.47 -10.70
C GLN A 110 9.10 4.06 -9.35
N ILE A 111 8.14 4.31 -8.46
CA ILE A 111 8.42 4.77 -7.08
C ILE A 111 9.27 3.74 -6.35
N ARG A 112 8.89 2.45 -6.38
CA ARG A 112 9.65 1.37 -5.75
C ARG A 112 11.11 1.34 -6.24
N TYR A 113 11.33 1.44 -7.55
CA TYR A 113 12.68 1.49 -8.12
C TYR A 113 13.50 2.71 -7.66
N ARG A 114 12.86 3.87 -7.47
CA ARG A 114 13.54 5.06 -6.95
C ARG A 114 13.90 4.92 -5.48
N LEU A 115 12.97 4.41 -4.67
CA LEU A 115 13.16 4.27 -3.22
C LEU A 115 14.16 3.16 -2.85
N SER A 116 14.32 2.14 -3.68
CA SER A 116 15.28 1.05 -3.42
C SER A 116 16.74 1.52 -3.40
N LYS A 117 17.01 2.76 -3.83
CA LYS A 117 18.34 3.39 -3.73
C LYS A 117 18.65 3.90 -2.33
N TYR A 118 17.65 3.99 -1.45
CA TYR A 118 17.75 4.58 -0.11
C TYR A 118 17.56 3.55 1.02
N GLY A 119 17.24 2.30 0.69
CA GLY A 119 17.04 1.22 1.66
C GLY A 119 16.54 -0.08 1.04
N ASP A 120 16.61 -1.17 1.80
CA ASP A 120 16.09 -2.48 1.39
C ASP A 120 14.56 -2.53 1.60
N LEU A 121 13.83 -2.61 0.49
CA LEU A 121 12.37 -2.62 0.48
C LEU A 121 11.76 -4.00 0.81
N SER A 122 12.58 -5.04 0.94
CA SER A 122 12.13 -6.42 1.18
C SER A 122 12.04 -6.79 2.66
N VAL A 123 12.54 -5.94 3.56
CA VAL A 123 12.64 -6.22 5.00
C VAL A 123 11.31 -6.02 5.73
N ASP A 124 10.52 -5.04 5.30
CA ASP A 124 9.28 -4.64 5.97
C ASP A 124 8.31 -4.02 4.95
N GLY A 125 7.01 -4.16 5.20
CA GLY A 125 5.96 -3.48 4.43
C GLY A 125 6.06 -1.95 4.50
N ARG A 126 6.54 -1.39 5.62
CA ARG A 126 7.00 0.00 5.75
C ARG A 126 8.53 0.05 5.72
N PRO A 127 9.15 0.22 4.56
CA PRO A 127 10.60 0.25 4.46
C PRO A 127 11.18 1.47 5.19
N PHE A 128 12.36 1.25 5.76
CA PHE A 128 13.17 2.29 6.36
C PHE A 128 14.16 2.83 5.32
N LEU A 129 14.15 4.14 5.09
CA LEU A 129 14.94 4.82 4.09
C LEU A 129 15.89 5.82 4.75
N GLN A 130 17.17 5.70 4.42
CA GLN A 130 18.19 6.63 4.89
C GLN A 130 18.20 7.87 4.00
N MET A 131 17.97 9.02 4.62
CA MET A 131 18.00 10.33 3.97
C MET A 131 19.23 11.10 4.48
N THR A 132 19.86 11.87 3.59
CA THR A 132 21.00 12.74 3.91
C THR A 132 20.55 14.07 4.49
#